data_AF-A0A1R3R6E2-F1
#
_entry.id   AF-A0A1R3R6E2-F1
#
_cell.length_a   1.000
_cell.length_b   1.000
_cell.length_c   1.000
_cell.angle_alpha   90.00
_cell.angle_beta   90.00
_cell.angle_gamma   90.00
#
_symmetry.space_group_name_H-M   'P 1'
#
loop_
_entity.id
_entity.type
_entity.pdbx_description
1 polymer ?
#
loop_
_entity_poly.entity_id
_entity_poly.type
_entity_poly.pdbx_seq_one_letter_code
_entity_poly.pdbx_strand_id
1 'polypeptide(L)'
;MRQVLSDQRNLQPALFVNVPWRIASYLWDCLGRSRKRTLHSWKLFATAYPEQFRAVSSYRSMKVEGPRMSMQEYLGLVKSDSLSWRTVLTLASSFARVPELVEIANIKNLVALEIATPSHPAPVLDEAEPPLAALSDRIVRTWGELAQDVGAFAHLRVLVLSHQKELSQLTLGYLRDFPSLQMVVAEDCPGLVSASAANPGVEGWEVVFEPGRAETLYEYYQSSVRDEAKESSVLADAPILDFQVGRKAGRALGERLKKPRLVCLRRAKAYEREPALKRPRVAASARPRGAKRAVMKERSAKDLGGILQELL
;
A
#
# COMPACT_ATOMS: atom_id res chain seq x y z
N MET A 1 34.11 -20.05 7.21
CA MET A 1 33.01 -19.07 7.44
C MET A 1 32.94 -17.92 6.42
N ARG A 2 34.05 -17.37 5.88
CA ARG A 2 33.97 -16.22 4.94
C ARG A 2 33.23 -16.51 3.62
N GLN A 3 33.32 -17.73 3.08
CA GLN A 3 32.63 -18.11 1.83
C GLN A 3 31.10 -18.19 1.97
N VAL A 4 30.58 -18.82 3.05
CA VAL A 4 29.13 -18.94 3.29
C VAL A 4 28.48 -17.57 3.52
N LEU A 5 29.18 -16.61 4.14
CA LEU A 5 28.69 -15.24 4.31
C LEU A 5 28.79 -14.39 3.03
N SER A 6 29.46 -14.91 1.98
CA SER A 6 29.59 -14.22 0.69
C SER A 6 28.38 -14.48 -0.21
N ASP A 7 27.81 -15.68 -0.17
CA ASP A 7 26.55 -15.99 -0.86
C ASP A 7 25.42 -16.18 0.16
N GLN A 8 24.62 -15.13 0.32
CA GLN A 8 23.53 -15.08 1.29
C GLN A 8 22.20 -15.59 0.72
N ARG A 9 22.14 -15.94 -0.57
CA ARG A 9 20.87 -16.25 -1.28
C ARG A 9 20.17 -17.49 -0.72
N ASN A 10 20.94 -18.46 -0.23
CA ASN A 10 20.41 -19.70 0.33
C ASN A 10 20.07 -19.59 1.82
N LEU A 11 20.35 -18.45 2.47
CA LEU A 11 20.02 -18.26 3.87
C LEU A 11 18.53 -17.99 4.03
N GLN A 12 17.88 -18.82 4.85
CA GLN A 12 16.45 -18.77 5.15
C GLN A 12 16.22 -18.67 6.66
N PRO A 13 15.14 -18.04 7.13
CA PRO A 13 14.86 -17.91 8.57
C PRO A 13 14.85 -19.25 9.31
N ALA A 14 14.36 -20.31 8.67
CA ALA A 14 14.31 -21.66 9.24
C ALA A 14 15.70 -22.21 9.67
N LEU A 15 16.78 -21.76 9.02
CA LEU A 15 18.15 -22.17 9.37
C LEU A 15 18.64 -21.56 10.68
N PHE A 16 17.95 -20.53 11.19
CA PHE A 16 18.33 -19.79 12.39
C PHE A 16 17.51 -20.18 13.63
N VAL A 17 16.52 -21.08 13.49
CA VAL A 17 15.61 -21.49 14.58
C VAL A 17 16.35 -21.98 15.82
N ASN A 18 17.43 -22.75 15.63
CA ASN A 18 18.24 -23.30 16.73
C ASN A 18 19.54 -22.51 16.99
N VAL A 19 19.73 -21.36 16.33
CA VAL A 19 20.93 -20.55 16.49
C VAL A 19 20.65 -19.51 17.57
N PRO A 20 21.36 -19.52 18.72
CA PRO A 20 21.18 -18.52 19.75
C PRO A 20 21.49 -17.11 19.25
N TRP A 21 20.73 -16.12 19.73
CA TRP A 21 20.91 -14.72 19.35
C TRP A 21 22.35 -14.22 19.47
N ARG A 22 23.10 -14.65 20.50
CA ARG A 22 24.51 -14.26 20.67
C ARG A 22 25.37 -14.61 19.46
N ILE A 23 25.16 -15.77 18.85
CA ILE A 23 25.88 -16.22 17.65
C ILE A 23 25.38 -15.44 16.42
N ALA A 24 24.06 -15.30 16.29
CA ALA A 24 23.46 -14.52 15.20
C ALA A 24 23.95 -13.06 15.21
N SER A 25 23.94 -12.40 16.36
CA SER A 25 24.46 -11.05 16.54
C SER A 25 25.92 -10.94 16.12
N TYR A 26 26.76 -11.91 16.50
CA TYR A 26 28.15 -11.96 16.05
C TYR A 26 28.25 -12.07 14.51
N LEU A 27 27.44 -12.93 13.88
CA LEU A 27 27.39 -13.04 12.41
C LEU A 27 26.94 -11.73 11.76
N TRP A 28 25.92 -11.06 12.32
CA TRP A 28 25.45 -9.75 11.86
C TRP A 28 26.56 -8.69 11.94
N ASP A 29 27.38 -8.72 12.98
CA ASP A 29 28.54 -7.84 13.14
C ASP A 29 29.65 -8.17 12.15
N CYS A 30 29.93 -9.45 11.90
CA CYS A 30 30.87 -9.87 10.85
C CYS A 30 30.43 -9.38 9.46
N LEU A 31 29.13 -9.47 9.14
CA LEU A 31 28.56 -8.92 7.91
C LEU A 31 28.73 -7.40 7.84
N GLY A 32 28.58 -6.71 8.96
CA GLY A 32 28.80 -5.27 9.08
C GLY A 32 30.25 -4.89 8.78
N ARG A 33 31.21 -5.51 9.48
CA ARG A 33 32.65 -5.27 9.32
C ARG A 33 33.14 -5.55 7.90
N SER A 34 32.52 -6.50 7.21
CA SER A 34 32.84 -6.85 5.82
C SER A 34 32.06 -6.07 4.76
N ARG A 35 31.21 -5.12 5.16
CA ARG A 35 30.30 -4.36 4.27
C ARG A 35 29.37 -5.25 3.43
N LYS A 36 28.99 -6.42 3.97
CA LYS A 36 28.12 -7.43 3.32
C LYS A 36 26.70 -7.46 3.88
N ARG A 37 26.23 -6.40 4.57
CA ARG A 37 24.85 -6.29 5.05
C ARG A 37 23.91 -5.94 3.89
N THR A 38 23.37 -6.97 3.25
CA THR A 38 22.38 -6.87 2.17
C THR A 38 20.96 -6.68 2.73
N LEU A 39 20.03 -6.23 1.88
CA LEU A 39 18.60 -6.20 2.25
C LEU A 39 18.08 -7.59 2.62
N HIS A 40 18.54 -8.63 1.91
CA HIS A 40 18.21 -10.03 2.20
C HIS A 40 18.63 -10.42 3.62
N SER A 41 19.89 -10.16 4.00
CA SER A 41 20.36 -10.42 5.36
C SER A 41 19.58 -9.62 6.40
N TRP A 42 19.24 -8.36 6.13
CA TRP A 42 18.46 -7.57 7.08
C TRP A 42 17.08 -8.20 7.34
N LYS A 43 16.36 -8.58 6.28
CA LYS A 43 15.04 -9.24 6.41
C LYS A 43 15.14 -10.59 7.09
N LEU A 44 16.16 -11.37 6.77
CA LEU A 44 16.43 -12.67 7.38
C LEU A 44 16.54 -12.54 8.90
N PHE A 45 17.37 -11.62 9.39
CA PHE A 45 17.57 -11.41 10.82
C PHE A 45 16.34 -10.77 11.49
N ALA A 46 15.67 -9.83 10.83
CA ALA A 46 14.41 -9.26 11.33
C ALA A 46 13.30 -10.31 11.47
N THR A 47 13.30 -11.33 10.61
CA THR A 47 12.32 -12.43 10.64
C THR A 47 12.70 -13.50 11.66
N ALA A 48 13.98 -13.88 11.74
CA ALA A 48 14.43 -14.93 12.66
C ALA A 48 14.52 -14.48 14.12
N TYR A 49 14.79 -13.18 14.37
CA TYR A 49 15.01 -12.62 15.72
C TYR A 49 14.27 -11.29 15.92
N PRO A 50 12.93 -11.23 15.77
CA PRO A 50 12.19 -9.97 15.77
C PRO A 50 12.33 -9.16 17.08
N GLU A 51 12.48 -9.83 18.21
CA GLU A 51 12.64 -9.20 19.53
C GLU A 51 14.03 -8.61 19.76
N GLN A 52 15.08 -9.34 19.39
CA GLN A 52 16.45 -8.92 19.65
C GLN A 52 16.97 -8.02 18.53
N PHE A 53 16.60 -8.31 17.27
CA PHE A 53 17.10 -7.58 16.12
C PHE A 53 16.56 -6.15 16.05
N ARG A 54 15.37 -5.88 16.58
CA ARG A 54 14.83 -4.51 16.64
C ARG A 54 15.75 -3.57 17.43
N ALA A 55 16.41 -4.04 18.48
CA ALA A 55 17.33 -3.22 19.28
C ALA A 55 18.65 -2.93 18.54
N VAL A 56 19.00 -3.77 17.56
CA VAL A 56 20.25 -3.65 16.80
C VAL A 56 20.07 -2.89 15.50
N SER A 57 18.96 -3.11 14.80
CA SER A 57 18.68 -2.50 13.50
C SER A 57 17.17 -2.32 13.31
N SER A 58 16.58 -1.41 14.10
CA SER A 58 15.17 -1.03 14.02
C SER A 58 14.76 -0.38 12.70
N TYR A 59 15.70 0.18 11.94
CA TYR A 59 15.42 0.91 10.71
C TYR A 59 16.41 0.55 9.60
N ARG A 60 15.89 0.37 8.39
CA ARG A 60 16.69 0.23 7.17
C ARG A 60 16.03 1.01 6.03
N SER A 61 16.80 1.88 5.37
CA SER A 61 16.35 2.57 4.17
C SER A 61 17.03 1.99 2.92
N MET A 62 16.29 1.93 1.81
CA MET A 62 16.77 1.58 0.49
C MET A 62 16.05 2.39 -0.58
N LYS A 63 16.81 3.07 -1.43
CA LYS A 63 16.30 3.92 -2.50
C LYS A 63 16.78 3.41 -3.85
N VAL A 64 15.85 3.23 -4.78
CA VAL A 64 16.09 2.77 -6.14
C VAL A 64 15.62 3.87 -7.09
N GLU A 65 16.53 4.77 -7.49
CA GLU A 65 16.16 5.91 -8.35
C GLU A 65 15.83 5.52 -9.79
N GLY A 66 16.53 4.50 -10.32
CA GLY A 66 16.33 3.95 -11.65
C GLY A 66 15.99 2.47 -11.55
N PRO A 67 14.69 2.10 -11.62
CA PRO A 67 14.26 0.71 -11.62
C PRO A 67 14.94 -0.07 -12.73
N ARG A 68 15.53 -1.23 -12.39
CA ARG A 68 16.21 -2.15 -13.33
C ARG A 68 15.49 -3.49 -13.48
N MET A 69 14.41 -3.64 -12.73
CA MET A 69 13.56 -4.82 -12.64
C MET A 69 12.13 -4.34 -12.83
N SER A 70 11.21 -5.27 -13.11
CA SER A 70 9.79 -4.96 -13.15
C SER A 70 9.32 -4.43 -11.79
N MET A 71 8.28 -3.61 -11.80
CA MET A 71 7.70 -3.11 -10.55
C MET A 71 7.20 -4.25 -9.65
N GLN A 72 6.64 -5.30 -10.25
CA GLN A 72 6.22 -6.51 -9.53
C GLN A 72 7.36 -7.16 -8.73
N GLU A 73 8.56 -7.24 -9.29
CA GLU A 73 9.74 -7.75 -8.57
C GLU A 73 10.11 -6.85 -7.37
N TYR A 74 10.03 -5.52 -7.52
CA TYR A 74 10.25 -4.59 -6.41
C TYR A 74 9.20 -4.71 -5.31
N LEU A 75 7.91 -4.85 -5.66
CA LEU A 75 6.84 -5.09 -4.70
C LEU A 75 7.04 -6.44 -3.98
N GLY A 76 7.51 -7.46 -4.70
CA GLY A 76 7.90 -8.75 -4.14
C GLY A 76 9.01 -8.65 -3.09
N LEU A 77 9.95 -7.70 -3.25
CA LEU A 77 10.98 -7.46 -2.24
C LEU A 77 10.37 -6.91 -0.95
N VAL A 78 9.37 -6.04 -0.99
CA VAL A 78 8.88 -5.38 0.24
C VAL A 78 7.78 -6.16 0.97
N LYS A 79 7.29 -7.25 0.37
CA LYS A 79 6.26 -8.11 0.96
C LYS A 79 6.82 -9.00 2.08
N SER A 80 6.08 -9.09 3.18
CA SER A 80 6.28 -10.10 4.22
C SER A 80 4.95 -10.58 4.78
N ASP A 81 4.76 -11.90 4.80
CA ASP A 81 3.58 -12.53 5.42
C ASP A 81 3.73 -12.72 6.93
N SER A 82 4.95 -12.72 7.47
CA SER A 82 5.20 -12.97 8.90
C SER A 82 4.95 -11.74 9.78
N LEU A 83 4.83 -10.55 9.17
CA LEU A 83 4.70 -9.26 9.86
C LEU A 83 5.84 -8.94 10.85
N SER A 84 6.95 -9.70 10.79
CA SER A 84 8.11 -9.54 11.68
C SER A 84 8.87 -8.22 11.47
N TRP A 85 8.59 -7.54 10.36
CA TRP A 85 9.07 -6.20 10.03
C TRP A 85 8.02 -5.50 9.18
N ARG A 86 8.01 -4.17 9.19
CA ARG A 86 7.02 -3.33 8.49
C ARG A 86 7.64 -2.60 7.32
N THR A 87 6.80 -2.23 6.35
CA THR A 87 7.22 -1.51 5.15
C THR A 87 6.64 -0.10 5.14
N VAL A 88 7.51 0.87 4.93
CA VAL A 88 7.20 2.22 4.48
C VAL A 88 7.57 2.27 3.00
N LEU A 89 6.58 2.39 2.12
CA LEU A 89 6.79 2.31 0.67
C LEU A 89 6.56 3.66 0.02
N THR A 90 7.57 4.17 -0.68
CA THR A 90 7.45 5.31 -1.58
C THR A 90 7.54 4.83 -3.02
N LEU A 91 6.54 5.15 -3.84
CA LEU A 91 6.47 4.74 -5.23
C LEU A 91 6.27 5.96 -6.12
N ALA A 92 7.17 6.15 -7.09
CA ALA A 92 6.89 7.04 -8.20
C ALA A 92 5.97 6.32 -9.22
N SER A 93 4.77 6.87 -9.44
CA SER A 93 3.75 6.27 -10.32
C SER A 93 4.23 6.12 -11.77
N SER A 94 5.22 6.91 -12.19
CA SER A 94 5.87 6.80 -13.51
C SER A 94 6.58 5.47 -13.77
N PHE A 95 6.64 4.56 -12.80
CA PHE A 95 7.22 3.22 -12.98
C PHE A 95 6.22 2.10 -12.70
N ALA A 96 4.95 2.43 -12.45
CA ALA A 96 3.90 1.46 -12.13
C ALA A 96 2.73 1.58 -13.10
N ARG A 97 2.17 0.45 -13.52
CA ARG A 97 0.93 0.41 -14.29
C ARG A 97 -0.21 0.06 -13.33
N VAL A 98 -1.43 0.05 -13.86
CA VAL A 98 -2.64 -0.21 -13.06
C VAL A 98 -2.55 -1.54 -12.29
N PRO A 99 -2.13 -2.68 -12.88
CA PRO A 99 -2.04 -3.94 -12.14
C PRO A 99 -1.08 -3.84 -10.94
N GLU A 100 0.09 -3.22 -11.11
CA GLU A 100 1.06 -3.11 -10.02
C GLU A 100 0.57 -2.18 -8.92
N LEU A 101 -0.18 -1.11 -9.24
CA LEU A 101 -0.84 -0.27 -8.25
C LEU A 101 -1.91 -1.03 -7.46
N VAL A 102 -2.68 -1.91 -8.11
CA VAL A 102 -3.65 -2.77 -7.42
C VAL A 102 -2.95 -3.81 -6.55
N GLU A 103 -1.83 -4.38 -7.01
CA GLU A 103 -1.05 -5.38 -6.28
C GLU A 103 -0.45 -4.87 -4.95
N ILE A 104 -0.31 -3.55 -4.75
CA ILE A 104 0.14 -2.97 -3.47
C ILE A 104 -0.74 -3.46 -2.30
N ALA A 105 -2.03 -3.72 -2.55
CA ALA A 105 -2.97 -4.26 -1.57
C ALA A 105 -2.52 -5.62 -0.98
N ASN A 106 -1.68 -6.38 -1.69
CA ASN A 106 -1.15 -7.66 -1.24
C ASN A 106 0.04 -7.55 -0.25
N ILE A 107 0.54 -6.34 0.02
CA ILE A 107 1.65 -6.10 0.94
C ILE A 107 1.09 -5.98 2.37
N LYS A 108 0.93 -7.12 3.04
CA LYS A 108 0.31 -7.19 4.37
C LYS A 108 1.04 -6.40 5.45
N ASN A 109 2.37 -6.29 5.35
CA ASN A 109 3.22 -5.59 6.30
C ASN A 109 3.36 -4.08 6.03
N LEU A 110 2.58 -3.52 5.10
CA LEU A 110 2.62 -2.11 4.74
C LEU A 110 2.00 -1.23 5.84
N VAL A 111 2.74 -0.22 6.30
CA VAL A 111 2.30 0.72 7.35
C VAL A 111 2.23 2.18 6.90
N ALA A 112 2.97 2.53 5.86
CA ALA A 112 2.86 3.83 5.20
C ALA A 112 3.10 3.69 3.71
N LEU A 113 2.35 4.45 2.92
CA LEU A 113 2.42 4.44 1.46
C LEU A 113 2.48 5.87 0.94
N GLU A 114 3.39 6.13 0.02
CA GLU A 114 3.42 7.35 -0.78
C GLU A 114 3.36 7.00 -2.26
N ILE A 115 2.42 7.61 -2.98
CA ILE A 115 2.36 7.55 -4.44
C ILE A 115 2.56 8.96 -4.99
N ALA A 116 3.70 9.15 -5.64
CA ALA A 116 4.09 10.42 -6.24
C ALA A 116 4.10 10.33 -7.76
N THR A 117 3.34 11.19 -8.42
CA THR A 117 3.48 11.38 -9.87
C THR A 117 4.54 12.45 -10.12
N PRO A 118 5.65 12.15 -10.81
CA PRO A 118 6.66 13.17 -11.07
C PRO A 118 6.09 14.27 -11.99
N SER A 119 6.36 15.54 -11.67
CA SER A 119 5.90 16.69 -12.46
C SER A 119 6.41 16.70 -13.90
N HIS A 120 7.54 16.01 -14.16
CA HIS A 120 8.07 15.79 -15.49
C HIS A 120 8.14 14.28 -15.77
N PRO A 121 7.47 13.79 -16.82
CA PRO A 121 7.70 12.43 -17.27
C PRO A 121 9.16 12.31 -17.67
N ALA A 122 9.86 11.31 -17.11
CA ALA A 122 11.12 10.88 -17.70
C ALA A 122 10.82 10.45 -19.16
N PRO A 123 11.74 10.67 -20.12
CA PRO A 123 11.54 10.18 -21.47
C PRO A 123 11.31 8.67 -21.39
N VAL A 124 10.14 8.26 -21.88
CA VAL A 124 9.74 6.86 -21.98
C VAL A 124 10.82 6.14 -22.78
N LEU A 125 11.47 5.14 -22.17
CA LEU A 125 12.55 4.40 -22.81
C LEU A 125 12.05 3.35 -23.83
N ASP A 126 10.74 3.18 -23.98
CA ASP A 126 10.18 2.26 -24.97
C ASP A 126 8.73 2.65 -25.35
N GLU A 127 8.50 3.02 -26.61
CA GLU A 127 7.17 3.38 -27.17
C GLU A 127 6.19 2.19 -27.22
N ALA A 128 6.64 0.98 -26.90
CA ALA A 128 5.85 -0.24 -26.92
C ALA A 128 5.16 -0.57 -25.57
N GLU A 129 5.49 0.14 -24.48
CA GLU A 129 4.89 -0.14 -23.18
C GLU A 129 3.56 0.60 -22.97
N PRO A 130 2.54 -0.05 -22.38
CA PRO A 130 1.26 0.59 -22.10
C PRO A 130 1.44 1.82 -21.20
N PRO A 131 0.55 2.82 -21.32
CA PRO A 131 0.72 4.11 -20.66
C PRO A 131 0.90 3.95 -19.15
N LEU A 132 1.90 4.64 -18.62
CA LEU A 132 2.16 4.75 -17.18
C LEU A 132 0.90 5.26 -16.47
N ALA A 133 0.48 4.56 -15.42
CA ALA A 133 -0.81 4.81 -14.80
C ALA A 133 -0.73 5.95 -13.80
N ALA A 134 -1.56 6.97 -13.99
CA ALA A 134 -1.92 7.88 -12.90
C ALA A 134 -2.82 7.15 -11.90
N LEU A 135 -2.69 7.49 -10.60
CA LEU A 135 -3.60 6.95 -9.60
C LEU A 135 -4.98 7.60 -9.80
N SER A 136 -6.00 6.78 -10.04
CA SER A 136 -7.38 7.21 -10.28
C SER A 136 -8.32 6.73 -9.17
N ASP A 137 -9.48 7.37 -9.06
CA ASP A 137 -10.53 6.99 -8.11
C ASP A 137 -10.94 5.51 -8.23
N ARG A 138 -10.84 4.91 -9.43
CA ARG A 138 -11.15 3.49 -9.67
C ARG A 138 -10.18 2.56 -8.94
N ILE A 139 -8.90 2.91 -8.91
CA ILE A 139 -7.87 2.13 -8.21
C ILE A 139 -8.10 2.23 -6.70
N VAL A 140 -8.34 3.44 -6.19
CA VAL A 140 -8.62 3.65 -4.76
C VAL A 140 -9.90 2.94 -4.34
N ARG A 141 -10.96 2.96 -5.18
CA ARG A 141 -12.18 2.16 -4.92
C ARG A 141 -11.87 0.68 -4.81
N THR A 142 -11.08 0.14 -5.75
CA THR A 142 -10.65 -1.27 -5.73
C THR A 142 -9.88 -1.60 -4.45
N TRP A 143 -9.03 -0.69 -3.98
CA TRP A 143 -8.36 -0.86 -2.69
C TRP A 143 -9.33 -0.86 -1.51
N GLY A 144 -10.35 0.01 -1.52
CA GLY A 144 -11.40 0.02 -0.50
C GLY A 144 -12.18 -1.30 -0.47
N GLU A 145 -12.59 -1.80 -1.64
CA GLU A 145 -13.23 -3.11 -1.79
C GLU A 145 -12.35 -4.24 -1.26
N LEU A 146 -11.06 -4.28 -1.62
CA LEU A 146 -10.10 -5.28 -1.09
C LEU A 146 -9.86 -5.15 0.41
N ALA A 147 -9.87 -3.93 0.95
CA ALA A 147 -9.76 -3.71 2.39
C ALA A 147 -10.96 -4.28 3.15
N GLN A 148 -12.17 -4.19 2.57
CA GLN A 148 -13.38 -4.77 3.15
C GLN A 148 -13.45 -6.30 3.00
N ASP A 149 -13.16 -6.82 1.80
CA ASP A 149 -13.41 -8.22 1.45
C ASP A 149 -12.33 -9.17 1.98
N VAL A 150 -11.06 -8.79 1.83
CA VAL A 150 -9.91 -9.65 2.15
C VAL A 150 -8.99 -9.08 3.22
N GLY A 151 -9.35 -7.92 3.80
CA GLY A 151 -8.56 -7.28 4.85
C GLY A 151 -7.25 -6.67 4.33
N ALA A 152 -7.21 -6.25 3.07
CA ALA A 152 -6.07 -5.49 2.55
C ALA A 152 -5.84 -4.20 3.37
N PHE A 153 -4.60 -3.71 3.38
CA PHE A 153 -4.23 -2.49 4.11
C PHE A 153 -4.57 -2.51 5.62
N ALA A 154 -4.65 -3.71 6.22
CA ALA A 154 -4.95 -3.90 7.64
C ALA A 154 -4.04 -3.14 8.61
N HIS A 155 -2.85 -2.73 8.16
CA HIS A 155 -1.86 -2.02 8.97
C HIS A 155 -1.46 -0.66 8.38
N LEU A 156 -2.04 -0.24 7.26
CA LEU A 156 -1.70 1.02 6.63
C LEU A 156 -2.24 2.17 7.48
N ARG A 157 -1.35 3.05 7.95
CA ARG A 157 -1.68 4.18 8.84
C ARG A 157 -1.57 5.53 8.17
N VAL A 158 -0.63 5.66 7.25
CA VAL A 158 -0.33 6.91 6.55
C VAL A 158 -0.38 6.67 5.05
N LEU A 159 -1.16 7.50 4.35
CA LEU A 159 -1.17 7.56 2.90
C LEU A 159 -0.80 8.97 2.44
N VAL A 160 0.25 9.08 1.63
CA VAL A 160 0.68 10.34 1.01
C VAL A 160 0.43 10.26 -0.49
N LEU A 161 -0.28 11.25 -1.02
CA LEU A 161 -0.66 11.35 -2.42
C LEU A 161 -0.05 12.65 -2.95
N SER A 162 0.90 12.53 -3.87
CA SER A 162 1.60 13.70 -4.42
C SER A 162 1.33 13.81 -5.92
N HIS A 163 0.90 14.99 -6.36
CA HIS A 163 0.66 15.36 -7.75
C HIS A 163 -0.34 14.45 -8.49
N GLN A 164 -1.37 13.96 -7.78
CA GLN A 164 -2.42 13.13 -8.36
C GLN A 164 -3.58 14.02 -8.86
N LYS A 165 -3.64 14.25 -10.18
CA LYS A 165 -4.64 15.14 -10.79
C LYS A 165 -5.99 14.46 -11.04
N GLU A 166 -6.01 13.14 -11.15
CA GLU A 166 -7.21 12.35 -11.48
C GLU A 166 -8.04 11.96 -10.24
N LEU A 167 -7.59 12.30 -9.03
CA LEU A 167 -8.31 12.00 -7.81
C LEU A 167 -9.37 13.07 -7.53
N SER A 168 -10.60 12.62 -7.29
CA SER A 168 -11.70 13.47 -6.84
C SER A 168 -11.96 13.32 -5.35
N GLN A 169 -12.95 14.06 -4.83
CA GLN A 169 -13.40 13.92 -3.45
C GLN A 169 -13.84 12.49 -3.08
N LEU A 170 -14.32 11.70 -4.04
CA LEU A 170 -14.79 10.32 -3.83
C LEU A 170 -13.70 9.40 -3.27
N THR A 171 -12.42 9.72 -3.56
CA THR A 171 -11.27 9.01 -3.00
C THR A 171 -11.31 9.00 -1.48
N LEU A 172 -11.74 10.08 -0.82
CA LEU A 172 -11.81 10.14 0.64
C LEU A 172 -12.78 9.11 1.22
N GLY A 173 -13.90 8.89 0.55
CA GLY A 173 -14.92 7.90 0.93
C GLY A 173 -14.38 6.48 0.89
N TYR A 174 -13.67 6.11 -0.18
CA TYR A 174 -13.04 4.80 -0.29
C TYR A 174 -11.91 4.58 0.73
N LEU A 175 -11.16 5.63 1.07
CA LEU A 175 -10.08 5.55 2.05
C LEU A 175 -10.59 5.27 3.48
N ARG A 176 -11.88 5.47 3.76
CA ARG A 176 -12.49 5.12 5.06
C ARG A 176 -12.48 3.63 5.33
N ASP A 177 -12.57 2.84 4.27
CA ASP A 177 -12.65 1.38 4.33
C ASP A 177 -11.38 0.73 4.87
N PHE A 178 -10.29 1.50 4.90
CA PHE A 178 -8.99 1.08 5.39
C PHE A 178 -9.04 1.08 6.92
N PRO A 179 -8.85 -0.07 7.58
CA PRO A 179 -9.19 -0.19 9.01
C PRO A 179 -8.27 0.60 9.94
N SER A 180 -6.98 0.73 9.60
CA SER A 180 -5.98 1.39 10.44
C SER A 180 -5.50 2.73 9.90
N LEU A 181 -6.09 3.23 8.80
CA LEU A 181 -5.64 4.46 8.16
C LEU A 181 -6.03 5.67 9.00
N GLN A 182 -5.04 6.45 9.43
CA GLN A 182 -5.24 7.58 10.35
C GLN A 182 -4.93 8.92 9.72
N MET A 183 -4.02 8.95 8.77
CA MET A 183 -3.53 10.18 8.16
C MET A 183 -3.50 10.03 6.64
N VAL A 184 -4.08 11.01 5.96
CA VAL A 184 -3.97 11.19 4.52
C VAL A 184 -3.35 12.54 4.25
N VAL A 185 -2.26 12.58 3.51
CA VAL A 185 -1.59 13.82 3.11
C VAL A 185 -1.70 13.94 1.60
N ALA A 186 -2.31 15.02 1.14
CA ALA A 186 -2.47 15.32 -0.28
C ALA A 186 -1.61 16.54 -0.63
N GLU A 187 -0.60 16.36 -1.47
CA GLU A 187 0.24 17.43 -2.01
C GLU A 187 -0.10 17.64 -3.49
N ASP A 188 -0.50 18.86 -3.84
CA ASP A 188 -0.82 19.27 -5.21
C ASP A 188 -1.84 18.34 -5.92
N CYS A 189 -2.82 17.85 -5.15
CA CYS A 189 -3.96 17.05 -5.63
C CYS A 189 -5.24 17.92 -5.63
N PRO A 190 -5.60 18.58 -6.76
CA PRO A 190 -6.61 19.64 -6.76
C PRO A 190 -7.99 19.17 -6.29
N GLY A 191 -8.44 17.97 -6.68
CA GLY A 191 -9.75 17.46 -6.28
C GLY A 191 -9.88 17.25 -4.78
N LEU A 192 -8.84 16.73 -4.12
CA LEU A 192 -8.80 16.53 -2.67
C LEU A 192 -8.66 17.86 -1.91
N VAL A 193 -7.81 18.76 -2.41
CA VAL A 193 -7.61 20.08 -1.79
C VAL A 193 -8.91 20.89 -1.85
N SER A 194 -9.59 20.92 -2.99
CA SER A 194 -10.87 21.61 -3.13
C SER A 194 -11.97 21.02 -2.24
N ALA A 195 -12.05 19.70 -2.11
CA ALA A 195 -13.02 19.04 -1.24
C ALA A 195 -12.84 19.45 0.23
N SER A 196 -11.60 19.43 0.72
CA SER A 196 -11.27 19.81 2.10
C SER A 196 -11.55 21.29 2.42
N ALA A 197 -11.40 22.17 1.43
CA ALA A 197 -11.71 23.59 1.59
C ALA A 197 -13.22 23.86 1.60
N ALA A 198 -14.01 23.07 0.86
CA ALA A 198 -15.46 23.23 0.78
C ALA A 198 -16.17 22.70 2.04
N ASN A 199 -15.64 21.65 2.67
CA ASN A 199 -16.22 21.07 3.87
C ASN A 199 -15.12 20.51 4.79
N PRO A 200 -14.88 21.08 5.97
CA PRO A 200 -13.78 20.65 6.85
C PRO A 200 -14.02 19.29 7.53
N GLY A 201 -15.22 18.70 7.39
CA GLY A 201 -15.57 17.36 7.85
C GLY A 201 -16.03 16.44 6.71
N VAL A 202 -15.19 16.25 5.68
CA VAL A 202 -15.54 15.39 4.54
C VAL A 202 -15.49 13.93 4.95
N GLU A 203 -16.63 13.24 4.89
CA GLU A 203 -16.68 11.77 4.86
C GLU A 203 -15.88 11.08 6.00
N GLY A 204 -15.90 11.63 7.21
CA GLY A 204 -15.17 11.06 8.36
C GLY A 204 -13.69 11.44 8.45
N TRP A 205 -13.26 12.45 7.70
CA TRP A 205 -11.93 13.05 7.76
C TRP A 205 -11.99 14.48 8.28
N GLU A 206 -11.07 14.84 9.17
CA GLU A 206 -10.90 16.17 9.74
C GLU A 206 -9.65 16.83 9.16
N VAL A 207 -9.78 18.08 8.70
CA VAL A 207 -8.66 18.85 8.17
C VAL A 207 -7.74 19.33 9.30
N VAL A 208 -6.45 19.03 9.18
CA VAL A 208 -5.41 19.55 10.06
C VAL A 208 -4.76 20.75 9.39
N PHE A 209 -4.96 21.93 9.97
CA PHE A 209 -4.47 23.20 9.40
C PHE A 209 -2.97 23.44 9.63
N GLU A 210 -2.34 22.76 10.59
CA GLU A 210 -0.90 22.86 10.87
C GLU A 210 -0.24 21.49 11.15
N PRO A 211 -0.16 20.58 10.18
CA PRO A 211 0.76 19.47 10.28
C PRO A 211 2.17 20.06 10.16
N GLY A 212 3.02 19.91 11.18
CA GLY A 212 4.46 20.12 10.99
C GLY A 212 4.89 19.33 9.76
N ARG A 213 5.38 20.00 8.72
CA ARG A 213 5.69 19.36 7.45
C ARG A 213 6.84 18.38 7.67
N ALA A 214 6.54 17.09 7.63
CA ALA A 214 7.55 16.05 7.63
C ALA A 214 8.26 16.02 6.27
N GLU A 215 9.57 15.80 6.30
CA GLU A 215 10.42 15.69 5.11
C GLU A 215 10.31 14.30 4.48
N THR A 216 9.98 13.28 5.29
CA THR A 216 9.92 11.89 4.86
C THR A 216 8.59 11.23 5.20
N LEU A 217 8.19 10.22 4.41
CA LEU A 217 7.03 9.37 4.71
C LEU A 217 7.17 8.67 6.06
N TYR A 218 8.41 8.31 6.42
CA TYR A 218 8.70 7.68 7.71
C TYR A 218 8.42 8.60 8.89
N GLU A 219 8.71 9.90 8.78
CA GLU A 219 8.36 10.89 9.82
C GLU A 219 6.85 11.05 9.99
N TYR A 220 6.08 11.05 8.90
CA TYR A 220 4.61 11.01 8.99
C TYR A 220 4.13 9.74 9.71
N TYR A 221 4.72 8.58 9.38
CA TYR A 221 4.42 7.34 10.10
C TYR A 221 4.75 7.46 11.59
N GLN A 222 5.95 7.94 11.95
CA GLN A 222 6.34 8.12 13.34
C GLN A 222 5.42 9.08 14.10
N SER A 223 4.96 10.17 13.47
CA SER A 223 4.03 11.09 14.12
C SER A 223 2.66 10.42 14.37
N SER A 224 2.16 9.62 13.43
CA SER A 224 0.93 8.86 13.62
C SER A 224 1.03 7.86 14.78
N VAL A 225 2.18 7.18 14.92
CA VAL A 225 2.43 6.22 16.01
C VAL A 225 2.52 6.92 17.37
N ARG A 226 3.15 8.10 17.45
CA ARG A 226 3.25 8.88 18.70
C ARG A 226 1.89 9.37 19.19
N ASP A 227 1.00 9.73 18.28
CA ASP A 227 -0.35 10.14 18.64
C ASP A 227 -1.16 8.97 19.21
N GLU A 228 -0.96 7.76 18.68
CA GLU A 228 -1.57 6.54 19.23
C GLU A 228 -0.89 6.00 20.49
N ALA A 229 0.42 6.19 20.69
CA ALA A 229 1.11 5.69 21.89
C ALA A 229 0.59 6.38 23.17
N LYS A 230 -0.12 7.50 23.03
CA LYS A 230 -0.93 8.11 24.10
C LYS A 230 -2.21 7.32 24.41
N GLU A 231 -2.61 6.39 23.55
CA GLU A 231 -3.90 5.66 23.55
C GLU A 231 -3.74 4.11 23.60
N SER A 232 -2.71 3.49 23.00
CA SER A 232 -2.34 2.07 23.20
C SER A 232 -0.94 1.69 22.66
N SER A 233 -0.27 0.69 23.26
CA SER A 233 1.19 0.46 23.15
C SER A 233 1.66 -0.66 22.20
N VAL A 234 0.81 -1.25 21.36
CA VAL A 234 1.11 -2.58 20.78
C VAL A 234 1.72 -2.54 19.36
N LEU A 235 1.63 -1.42 18.62
CA LEU A 235 1.95 -1.39 17.18
C LEU A 235 3.38 -0.94 16.83
N ALA A 236 4.16 -0.41 17.78
CA ALA A 236 5.39 0.33 17.50
C ALA A 236 6.68 -0.52 17.41
N ASP A 237 6.61 -1.84 17.56
CA ASP A 237 7.76 -2.61 18.07
C ASP A 237 8.47 -3.51 17.03
N ALA A 238 8.16 -3.35 15.75
CA ALA A 238 8.77 -4.13 14.67
C ALA A 238 9.79 -3.29 13.85
N PRO A 239 10.90 -3.88 13.38
CA PRO A 239 11.83 -3.20 12.49
C PRO A 239 11.15 -2.65 11.22
N ILE A 240 11.61 -1.50 10.75
CA ILE A 240 11.04 -0.77 9.61
C ILE A 240 11.99 -0.85 8.41
N LEU A 241 11.44 -1.28 7.28
CA LEU A 241 12.03 -1.12 5.96
C LEU A 241 11.40 0.11 5.28
N ASP A 242 12.18 1.17 5.12
CA ASP A 242 11.86 2.31 4.27
C ASP A 242 12.37 2.04 2.85
N PHE A 243 11.45 1.86 1.92
CA PHE A 243 11.75 1.44 0.55
C PHE A 243 11.19 2.44 -0.45
N GLN A 244 12.06 2.98 -1.29
CA GLN A 244 11.69 3.93 -2.33
C GLN A 244 12.02 3.38 -3.71
N VAL A 245 11.06 3.42 -4.63
CA VAL A 245 11.23 3.10 -6.04
C VAL A 245 10.89 4.32 -6.90
N GLY A 246 11.85 4.72 -7.72
CA GLY A 246 11.81 5.93 -8.53
C GLY A 246 12.28 7.19 -7.81
N ARG A 247 12.53 8.24 -8.60
CA ARG A 247 12.87 9.57 -8.08
C ARG A 247 11.60 10.28 -7.61
N LYS A 248 11.63 10.82 -6.40
CA LYS A 248 10.73 11.92 -6.05
C LYS A 248 11.11 13.08 -6.96
N ALA A 249 10.20 13.56 -7.79
CA ALA A 249 10.46 14.77 -8.56
C ALA A 249 10.72 15.91 -7.57
N GLY A 250 11.94 16.43 -7.57
CA GLY A 250 12.19 17.73 -6.97
C GLY A 250 11.43 18.77 -7.79
N ARG A 251 10.79 19.73 -7.11
CA ARG A 251 10.14 20.87 -7.78
C ARG A 251 11.14 21.54 -8.73
N ALA A 252 10.71 21.77 -9.97
CA ALA A 252 11.46 22.58 -10.92
C ALA A 252 11.77 23.96 -10.32
N LEU A 253 12.86 24.61 -10.75
CA LEU A 253 13.33 25.86 -10.16
C LEU A 253 12.22 26.93 -10.06
N GLY A 254 11.31 26.98 -11.04
CA GLY A 254 10.15 27.88 -11.06
C GLY A 254 8.95 27.45 -10.19
N GLU A 255 8.79 26.16 -9.90
CA GLU A 255 7.71 25.64 -9.02
C GLU A 255 8.09 25.72 -7.53
N ARG A 256 9.38 25.87 -7.20
CA ARG A 256 9.85 26.12 -5.83
C ARG A 256 9.35 27.45 -5.26
N LEU A 257 8.97 28.39 -6.12
CA LEU A 257 8.44 29.71 -5.74
C LEU A 257 6.96 29.65 -5.32
N LYS A 258 6.21 28.62 -5.72
CA LYS A 258 4.81 28.44 -5.32
C LYS A 258 4.76 27.49 -4.13
N LYS A 259 4.17 27.93 -3.01
CA LYS A 259 3.90 27.04 -1.88
C LYS A 259 3.02 25.87 -2.37
N PRO A 260 3.39 24.61 -2.08
CA PRO A 260 2.54 23.45 -2.34
C PRO A 260 1.14 23.69 -1.82
N ARG A 261 0.12 23.25 -2.57
CA ARG A 261 -1.20 23.06 -1.97
C ARG A 261 -1.15 21.74 -1.19
N LEU A 262 -0.90 21.85 0.11
CA LEU A 262 -0.84 20.72 1.04
C LEU A 262 -2.11 20.69 1.87
N VAL A 263 -2.72 19.51 1.94
CA VAL A 263 -3.81 19.24 2.89
C VAL A 263 -3.47 17.97 3.65
N CYS A 264 -3.59 18.04 4.97
CA CYS A 264 -3.49 16.87 5.84
C CYS A 264 -4.85 16.60 6.44
N LEU A 265 -5.27 15.34 6.36
CA LEU A 265 -6.54 14.84 6.86
C LEU A 265 -6.26 13.80 7.93
N ARG A 266 -6.94 13.90 9.06
CA ARG A 266 -6.95 12.87 10.11
C ARG A 266 -8.30 12.19 10.18
N ARG A 267 -8.31 10.91 10.55
CA ARG A 267 -9.59 10.20 10.77
C ARG A 267 -10.33 10.83 11.94
N ALA A 268 -11.61 11.17 11.73
CA ALA A 268 -12.48 11.71 12.76
C ALA A 268 -12.76 10.67 13.86
N LYS A 269 -12.65 11.08 15.13
CA LYS A 269 -12.85 10.17 16.28
C LYS A 269 -14.30 9.75 16.49
N ALA A 270 -15.25 10.61 16.11
CA ALA A 270 -16.69 10.39 16.31
C ALA A 270 -17.32 9.41 15.30
N TYR A 271 -16.54 8.88 14.36
CA TYR A 271 -17.05 7.94 13.37
C TYR A 271 -17.00 6.51 13.92
N GLU A 272 -18.02 6.12 14.67
CA GLU A 272 -18.30 4.71 14.92
C GLU A 272 -18.72 4.06 13.60
N ARG A 273 -17.98 3.02 13.21
CA ARG A 273 -18.24 2.22 12.03
C ARG A 273 -19.61 1.56 12.19
N GLU A 274 -20.62 2.01 11.48
CA GLU A 274 -21.82 1.19 11.28
C GLU A 274 -21.36 -0.12 10.63
N PRO A 275 -21.60 -1.28 11.25
CA PRO A 275 -21.18 -2.54 10.67
C PRO A 275 -21.89 -2.68 9.34
N ALA A 276 -21.12 -2.90 8.27
CA ALA A 276 -21.65 -3.16 6.95
C ALA A 276 -22.72 -4.25 7.09
N LEU A 277 -23.97 -3.86 6.82
CA LEU A 277 -25.12 -4.76 6.78
C LEU A 277 -24.70 -5.92 5.89
N LYS A 278 -24.43 -7.07 6.53
CA LYS A 278 -24.17 -8.33 5.84
C LYS A 278 -25.29 -8.46 4.82
N ARG A 279 -24.96 -8.36 3.52
CA ARG A 279 -25.91 -8.72 2.47
C ARG A 279 -26.46 -10.07 2.88
N PRO A 280 -27.78 -10.21 3.11
CA PRO A 280 -28.32 -11.47 3.57
C PRO A 280 -27.96 -12.50 2.51
N ARG A 281 -27.17 -13.51 2.93
CA ARG A 281 -27.07 -14.77 2.22
C ARG A 281 -28.52 -15.18 1.94
N VAL A 282 -28.87 -15.30 0.67
CA VAL A 282 -30.12 -15.89 0.24
C VAL A 282 -30.10 -17.33 0.76
N ALA A 283 -30.62 -17.50 1.97
CA ALA A 283 -30.98 -18.80 2.49
C ALA A 283 -32.08 -19.33 1.58
N ALA A 284 -31.90 -20.56 1.09
CA ALA A 284 -32.88 -21.29 0.32
C ALA A 284 -34.23 -21.22 1.04
N SER A 285 -35.17 -20.46 0.49
CA SER A 285 -36.50 -20.32 1.06
C SER A 285 -37.27 -21.62 0.84
N ALA A 286 -37.68 -22.20 1.98
CA ALA A 286 -38.70 -23.23 2.02
C ALA A 286 -39.97 -22.74 1.31
N ARG A 287 -40.52 -23.60 0.46
CA ARG A 287 -41.77 -23.38 -0.28
C ARG A 287 -42.94 -23.06 0.65
N PRO A 288 -43.79 -22.08 0.30
CA PRO A 288 -45.20 -22.12 0.63
C PRO A 288 -46.00 -22.64 -0.57
N ARG A 289 -46.89 -23.59 -0.29
CA ARG A 289 -47.89 -24.12 -1.22
C ARG A 289 -48.90 -23.04 -1.60
N GLY A 290 -49.13 -22.91 -2.91
CA GLY A 290 -50.45 -22.60 -3.49
C GLY A 290 -50.74 -21.13 -3.80
N ALA A 291 -50.60 -20.74 -5.08
CA ALA A 291 -51.60 -19.95 -5.79
C ALA A 291 -51.25 -19.81 -7.30
N LYS A 292 -52.16 -20.36 -8.12
CA LYS A 292 -52.57 -20.00 -9.49
C LYS A 292 -51.50 -19.66 -10.55
N ARG A 293 -51.38 -20.60 -11.50
CA ARG A 293 -50.62 -20.54 -12.76
C ARG A 293 -50.98 -19.32 -13.62
N ALA A 294 -49.97 -18.56 -14.04
CA ALA A 294 -50.01 -17.73 -15.25
C ALA A 294 -49.28 -18.48 -16.37
N VAL A 295 -49.97 -18.73 -17.47
CA VAL A 295 -49.46 -19.41 -18.66
C VAL A 295 -48.65 -18.41 -19.48
N MET A 296 -47.33 -18.62 -19.59
CA MET A 296 -46.49 -17.88 -20.52
C MET A 296 -46.20 -18.77 -21.74
N LYS A 297 -46.59 -18.27 -22.91
CA LYS A 297 -46.52 -18.91 -24.23
C LYS A 297 -45.06 -19.16 -24.60
N GLU A 298 -44.69 -20.42 -24.82
CA GLU A 298 -43.36 -20.84 -25.28
C GLU A 298 -42.98 -20.09 -26.58
N ARG A 299 -41.81 -19.44 -26.57
CA ARG A 299 -41.11 -19.08 -27.80
C ARG A 299 -40.03 -20.13 -28.01
N SER A 300 -40.18 -20.90 -29.09
CA SER A 300 -39.28 -21.96 -29.50
C SER A 300 -37.84 -21.45 -29.61
N ALA A 301 -36.93 -22.08 -28.85
CA ALA A 301 -35.50 -21.95 -29.08
C ALA A 301 -35.17 -22.53 -30.46
N LYS A 302 -34.57 -21.72 -31.33
CA LYS A 302 -33.93 -22.23 -32.55
C LYS A 302 -32.63 -22.92 -32.14
N ASP A 303 -32.52 -24.15 -32.64
CA ASP A 303 -31.43 -25.09 -32.45
C ASP A 303 -30.10 -24.49 -32.98
N LEU A 304 -29.09 -24.45 -32.12
CA LEU A 304 -27.74 -23.97 -32.44
C LEU A 304 -26.95 -24.95 -33.33
N GLY A 305 -27.52 -26.12 -33.63
CA GLY A 305 -26.93 -27.11 -34.54
C GLY A 305 -26.96 -26.74 -36.04
N GLY A 306 -27.75 -25.74 -36.45
CA GLY A 306 -27.92 -25.38 -37.87
C GLY A 306 -27.06 -24.21 -38.39
N ILE A 307 -26.42 -23.45 -37.51
CA ILE A 307 -25.68 -22.21 -37.89
C ILE A 307 -24.22 -22.49 -38.29
N LEU A 308 -23.71 -23.70 -38.01
CA LEU A 308 -22.33 -24.09 -38.33
C LEU A 308 -22.16 -24.77 -39.70
N GLN A 309 -23.18 -24.75 -40.57
CA GLN A 309 -23.12 -25.34 -41.91
C GLN A 309 -23.10 -24.31 -43.07
N GLU A 310 -23.10 -23.01 -42.78
CA GLU A 310 -22.99 -21.93 -43.78
C GLU A 310 -21.58 -21.28 -43.85
N LEU A 311 -20.55 -21.95 -43.32
CA LEU A 311 -19.14 -21.54 -43.44
C LEU A 311 -18.28 -22.48 -44.31
N LEU A 312 -18.91 -23.17 -45.27
CA LEU A 312 -18.24 -23.82 -46.40
C LEU A 312 -18.95 -23.50 -47.71
#